data_AF-A0AAV4L7F0-F1
#
_entry.id   AF-A0AAV4L7F0-F1
#
_cell.length_a   1.000
_cell.length_b   1.000
_cell.length_c   1.000
_cell.angle_alpha   90.00
_cell.angle_beta   90.00
_cell.angle_gamma   90.00
#
_symmetry.space_group_name_H-M   'P 1'
#
loop_
_entity.id
_entity.type
_entity.pdbx_description
1 polymer ?
#
loop_
_entity_poly.entity_id
_entity_poly.type
_entity_poly.pdbx_seq_one_letter_code
_entity_poly.pdbx_strand_id
1 'polypeptide(L)'
;MKWDILWVKKRKLGIIKAVDRRTRKGGTWVTGNRDIATFRRLYAKVKHLKNCTFYTEDGDAFAAILPPDRHVLGKAHTITIEQNSSNTRHYLGRRARRTKIVSKTEERVHVTMKLGGGIAEYEGWKFLTEVVSSIF
;
A
#
# COMPACT_ATOMS: atom_id res chain seq x y z
N MET A 1 37.39 -25.42 0.52
CA MET A 1 36.56 -24.83 -0.56
C MET A 1 35.15 -24.65 -0.02
N LYS A 2 34.68 -23.40 0.12
CA LYS A 2 33.41 -23.06 0.77
C LYS A 2 32.42 -22.63 -0.31
N TRP A 3 31.28 -23.32 -0.40
CA TRP A 3 30.21 -23.00 -1.34
C TRP A 3 29.09 -22.27 -0.60
N ASP A 4 28.84 -21.01 -0.92
CA ASP A 4 27.69 -20.26 -0.41
C ASP A 4 26.54 -20.35 -1.43
N ILE A 5 25.43 -21.00 -1.04
CA ILE A 5 24.19 -21.03 -1.84
C ILE A 5 23.52 -19.66 -1.71
N LEU A 6 23.71 -18.79 -2.71
CA LEU A 6 23.03 -17.50 -2.79
C LEU A 6 21.55 -17.72 -3.19
N TRP A 7 20.65 -17.76 -2.21
CA TRP A 7 19.20 -17.86 -2.47
C TRP A 7 18.69 -16.52 -3.02
N VAL A 8 18.75 -16.31 -4.34
CA VAL A 8 18.15 -15.14 -4.99
C VAL A 8 16.63 -15.23 -4.85
N LYS A 9 16.05 -14.32 -4.07
CA LYS A 9 14.61 -14.28 -3.81
C LYS A 9 13.86 -13.85 -5.07
N LYS A 10 13.46 -14.83 -5.88
CA LYS A 10 13.00 -14.68 -7.27
C LYS A 10 11.68 -13.91 -7.51
N ARG A 11 11.04 -13.31 -6.49
CA ARG A 11 9.76 -12.57 -6.63
C ARG A 11 9.66 -11.45 -5.59
N LYS A 12 10.17 -10.25 -5.90
CA LYS A 12 9.85 -9.03 -5.14
C LYS A 12 8.52 -8.49 -5.67
N LEU A 13 7.45 -8.64 -4.90
CA LEU A 13 6.16 -8.02 -5.22
C LEU A 13 6.12 -6.63 -4.59
N GLY A 14 6.10 -5.58 -5.41
CA GLY A 14 5.92 -4.21 -4.96
C GLY A 14 4.44 -3.91 -4.69
N ILE A 15 4.19 -2.95 -3.80
CA ILE A 15 2.86 -2.39 -3.55
C ILE A 15 3.00 -0.88 -3.76
N ILE A 16 2.12 -0.31 -4.57
CA ILE A 16 2.01 1.14 -4.76
C ILE A 16 0.60 1.55 -4.35
N LYS A 17 0.50 2.63 -3.59
CA LYS A 17 -0.74 3.08 -2.96
C LYS A 17 -1.00 4.55 -3.24
N ALA A 18 -2.28 4.89 -3.29
CA ALA A 18 -2.77 6.25 -3.14
C ALA A 18 -3.62 6.30 -1.86
N VAL A 19 -3.37 7.29 -1.01
CA VAL A 19 -4.02 7.43 0.30
C VAL A 19 -4.47 8.87 0.44
N ASP A 20 -5.72 9.10 0.85
CA ASP A 20 -6.18 10.44 1.23
C ASP A 20 -5.49 10.85 2.53
N ARG A 21 -4.69 11.92 2.45
CA ARG A 21 -3.98 12.49 3.60
C ARG A 21 -4.93 12.96 4.69
N ARG A 22 -6.04 13.60 4.31
CA ARG A 22 -6.94 14.28 5.25
C ARG A 22 -7.72 13.28 6.07
N THR A 23 -8.36 12.34 5.40
CA THR A 23 -9.23 11.37 6.07
C THR A 23 -8.47 10.14 6.54
N ARG A 24 -7.31 9.84 5.93
CA ARG A 24 -6.61 8.55 6.07
C ARG A 24 -7.48 7.34 5.69
N LYS A 25 -8.59 7.58 5.00
CA LYS A 25 -9.58 6.59 4.54
C LYS A 25 -9.57 6.49 3.01
N GLY A 26 -10.08 5.38 2.47
CA GLY A 26 -10.29 5.22 1.02
C GLY A 26 -9.01 5.03 0.22
N GLY A 27 -8.01 4.36 0.79
CA GLY A 27 -6.77 4.10 0.08
C GLY A 27 -6.96 3.03 -1.01
N THR A 28 -6.47 3.30 -2.23
CA THR A 28 -6.40 2.27 -3.28
C THR A 28 -4.96 1.83 -3.52
N TRP A 29 -4.79 0.61 -4.02
CA TRP A 29 -3.46 0.03 -4.24
C TRP A 29 -3.42 -0.83 -5.50
N VAL A 30 -2.19 -1.01 -5.98
CA VAL A 30 -1.84 -1.98 -7.02
C VAL A 30 -0.54 -2.69 -6.63
N THR A 31 -0.40 -3.92 -7.12
CA THR A 31 0.75 -4.80 -6.93
C THR A 31 1.56 -4.87 -8.22
N GLY A 32 2.88 -4.84 -8.15
CA GLY A 32 3.71 -4.88 -9.37
C GLY A 32 5.09 -4.29 -9.18
N ASN A 33 5.73 -3.97 -10.29
CA ASN A 33 7.02 -3.29 -10.30
C ASN A 33 6.84 -1.78 -10.12
N ARG A 34 7.95 -1.07 -9.88
CA ARG A 34 7.98 0.40 -9.87
C ARG A 34 8.13 0.93 -11.30
N ASP A 35 7.19 0.57 -12.17
CA ASP A 35 7.19 0.93 -13.59
C ASP A 35 5.95 1.72 -14.00
N ILE A 36 6.04 2.41 -15.15
CA ILE A 36 4.98 3.24 -15.73
C ILE A 36 3.67 2.43 -15.87
N ALA A 37 3.76 1.16 -16.27
CA ALA A 37 2.59 0.30 -16.44
C ALA A 37 1.83 0.12 -15.11
N THR A 38 2.55 -0.15 -14.02
CA THR A 38 1.95 -0.31 -12.69
C THR A 38 1.38 1.00 -12.17
N PHE A 39 2.09 2.12 -12.35
CA PHE A 39 1.57 3.44 -11.98
C PHE A 39 0.33 3.83 -12.78
N ARG A 40 0.25 3.49 -14.07
CA ARG A 40 -0.94 3.77 -14.90
C ARG A 40 -2.16 3.01 -14.39
N ARG A 41 -2.00 1.76 -13.94
CA ARG A 41 -3.09 1.00 -13.30
C ARG A 41 -3.53 1.64 -11.99
N LEU A 42 -2.60 2.20 -11.20
CA LEU A 42 -2.98 2.94 -9.99
C LEU A 42 -3.75 4.21 -10.34
N TYR A 43 -3.23 5.01 -11.27
CA TYR A 43 -3.87 6.24 -11.70
C TYR A 43 -5.27 6.00 -12.26
N ALA A 44 -5.48 4.92 -13.02
CA ALA A 44 -6.80 4.53 -13.51
C ALA A 44 -7.84 4.35 -12.40
N LYS A 45 -7.41 3.93 -11.19
CA LYS A 45 -8.30 3.81 -10.03
C LYS A 45 -8.63 5.15 -9.38
N VAL A 46 -7.78 6.17 -9.49
CA VAL A 46 -7.95 7.48 -8.82
C VAL A 46 -8.25 8.64 -9.77
N LYS A 47 -8.23 8.44 -11.10
CA LYS A 47 -8.45 9.50 -12.12
C LYS A 47 -9.81 10.19 -12.04
N HIS A 48 -10.77 9.56 -11.35
CA HIS A 48 -12.10 10.11 -11.10
C HIS A 48 -12.06 11.24 -10.06
N LEU A 49 -11.03 11.29 -9.21
CA LEU A 49 -10.78 12.38 -8.28
C LEU A 49 -10.30 13.61 -9.09
N LYS A 50 -11.20 14.58 -9.29
CA LYS A 50 -10.91 15.81 -10.03
C LYS A 50 -10.33 16.90 -9.15
N ASN A 51 -10.84 17.01 -7.92
CA ASN A 51 -10.47 18.08 -6.97
C ASN A 51 -9.45 17.58 -5.94
N CYS A 52 -8.31 17.08 -6.41
CA CYS A 52 -7.22 16.62 -5.55
C CYS A 52 -5.84 16.92 -6.15
N THR A 53 -4.86 17.10 -5.26
CA THR A 53 -3.45 17.24 -5.59
C THR A 53 -2.71 15.97 -5.19
N PHE A 54 -1.94 15.40 -6.11
CA PHE A 54 -1.12 14.23 -5.87
C PHE A 54 0.27 14.66 -5.39
N TYR A 55 0.71 14.12 -4.27
CA TYR A 55 2.03 14.34 -3.71
C TYR A 55 2.86 13.06 -3.86
N THR A 56 4.03 13.16 -4.48
CA THR A 56 4.95 12.02 -4.60
C THR A 56 6.38 12.44 -4.30
N GLU A 57 7.11 11.60 -3.57
CA GLU A 57 8.48 11.88 -3.15
C GLU A 57 9.48 11.90 -4.31
N ASP A 58 9.32 11.01 -5.29
CA ASP A 58 10.19 10.88 -6.46
C ASP A 58 9.57 9.93 -7.52
N GLY A 59 9.90 10.15 -8.79
CA GLY A 59 9.71 9.19 -9.88
C GLY A 59 9.26 9.79 -11.21
N ASP A 60 10.13 9.72 -12.23
CA ASP A 60 9.83 10.06 -13.63
C ASP A 60 8.53 9.41 -14.12
N ALA A 61 8.27 8.20 -13.65
CA ALA A 61 7.09 7.44 -14.02
C ALA A 61 5.78 8.00 -13.44
N PHE A 62 5.80 8.70 -12.30
CA PHE A 62 4.64 9.43 -11.79
C PHE A 62 4.44 10.73 -12.54
N ALA A 63 5.52 11.49 -12.79
CA ALA A 63 5.48 12.72 -13.57
C ALA A 63 4.96 12.49 -15.00
N ALA A 64 5.27 11.34 -15.60
CA ALA A 64 4.78 10.96 -16.93
C ALA A 64 3.27 10.62 -16.99
N ILE A 65 2.59 10.43 -15.85
CA ILE A 65 1.21 9.92 -15.79
C ILE A 65 0.26 10.92 -15.12
N LEU A 66 0.74 11.61 -14.09
CA LEU A 66 -0.07 12.56 -13.33
C LEU A 66 -0.18 13.88 -14.10
N PRO A 67 -1.35 14.55 -14.04
CA PRO A 67 -1.51 15.89 -14.61
C PRO A 67 -0.55 16.88 -13.94
N PRO A 68 0.26 17.64 -14.72
CA PRO A 68 1.26 18.55 -14.15
C PRO A 68 0.67 19.62 -13.23
N ASP A 69 -0.55 20.07 -13.51
CA ASP A 69 -1.30 21.05 -12.71
C ASP A 69 -1.77 20.51 -11.36
N ARG A 70 -1.76 19.18 -11.18
CA ARG A 70 -2.23 18.48 -9.97
C ARG A 70 -1.16 17.61 -9.33
N HIS A 71 0.10 17.77 -9.71
CA HIS A 71 1.21 16.97 -9.22
C HIS A 71 2.25 17.83 -8.50
N VAL A 72 2.50 17.50 -7.23
CA VAL A 72 3.56 18.13 -6.42
C VAL A 72 4.64 17.08 -6.13
N LEU A 73 5.85 17.37 -6.58
CA LEU A 73 7.05 16.58 -6.30
C LEU A 73 7.72 17.05 -5.01
N GLY A 74 8.15 16.10 -4.19
CA GLY A 74 8.98 16.35 -3.02
C GLY A 74 8.52 15.64 -1.76
N LYS A 75 9.27 15.86 -0.67
CA LYS A 75 9.08 15.20 0.63
C LYS A 75 8.04 15.87 1.53
N ALA A 76 7.42 16.95 1.06
CA ALA A 76 6.38 17.60 1.83
C ALA A 76 5.18 16.65 2.00
N HIS A 77 4.65 16.58 3.23
CA HIS A 77 3.40 15.87 3.54
C HIS A 77 3.41 14.34 3.37
N THR A 78 4.59 13.69 3.49
CA THR A 78 4.74 12.23 3.33
C THR A 78 4.40 11.41 4.58
N ILE A 79 4.26 12.03 5.76
CA ILE A 79 4.04 11.34 7.04
C ILE A 79 2.89 10.31 6.96
N THR A 80 1.78 10.66 6.32
CA THR A 80 0.62 9.76 6.21
C THR A 80 0.93 8.52 5.37
N ILE A 81 1.62 8.67 4.24
CA ILE A 81 1.93 7.53 3.37
C ILE A 81 3.03 6.65 3.98
N GLU A 82 3.96 7.23 4.71
CA GLU A 82 4.99 6.52 5.47
C GLU A 82 4.39 5.67 6.60
N GLN A 83 3.50 6.26 7.40
CA GLN A 83 2.74 5.55 8.44
C GLN A 83 1.91 4.41 7.84
N ASN A 84 1.16 4.66 6.75
CA ASN A 84 0.37 3.62 6.08
C ASN A 84 1.25 2.47 5.57
N SER A 85 2.41 2.79 4.99
CA SER A 85 3.38 1.81 4.50
C SER A 85 4.02 1.02 5.65
N SER A 86 4.26 1.66 6.81
CA SER A 86 4.71 0.98 8.02
C SER A 86 3.67 -0.03 8.54
N ASN A 87 2.41 0.40 8.69
CA ASN A 87 1.30 -0.45 9.13
C ASN A 87 1.09 -1.65 8.20
N THR A 88 1.17 -1.41 6.89
CA THR A 88 1.11 -2.46 5.86
C THR A 88 2.16 -3.53 6.05
N ARG A 89 3.41 -3.12 6.28
CA ARG A 89 4.51 -4.06 6.57
C ARG A 89 4.18 -4.84 7.83
N HIS A 90 3.78 -4.17 8.91
CA HIS A 90 3.43 -4.83 10.16
C HIS A 90 2.33 -5.89 10.01
N TYR A 91 1.24 -5.56 9.32
CA TYR A 91 0.13 -6.51 9.07
C TYR A 91 0.56 -7.69 8.21
N LEU A 92 1.40 -7.47 7.20
CA LEU A 92 1.95 -8.55 6.37
C LEU A 92 2.90 -9.44 7.19
N GLY A 93 3.68 -8.87 8.10
CA GLY A 93 4.58 -9.62 8.98
C GLY A 93 3.86 -10.49 9.99
N ARG A 94 2.72 -10.04 10.53
CA ARG A 94 1.87 -10.87 11.42
C ARG A 94 1.34 -12.13 10.74
N ARG A 95 1.14 -12.11 9.41
CA ARG A 95 0.66 -13.25 8.62
C ARG A 95 1.76 -14.14 8.05
N ALA A 96 3.02 -13.72 8.17
CA ALA A 96 4.17 -14.51 7.74
C ALA A 96 4.89 -15.10 8.97
N ARG A 97 5.77 -16.10 8.76
CA ARG A 97 6.58 -16.68 9.83
C ARG A 97 7.24 -15.55 10.64
N ARG A 98 7.34 -15.72 11.97
CA ARG A 98 7.83 -14.75 12.99
C ARG A 98 9.06 -13.91 12.59
N THR A 99 9.85 -14.38 11.62
CA THR A 99 11.11 -13.77 11.16
C THR A 99 11.06 -13.04 9.80
N LYS A 100 9.94 -13.02 9.05
CA LYS A 100 9.90 -12.37 7.72
C LYS A 100 8.64 -11.55 7.47
N ILE A 101 8.79 -10.23 7.35
CA ILE A 101 7.71 -9.22 7.23
C ILE A 101 7.12 -9.11 5.79
N VAL A 102 7.35 -10.11 4.95
CA VAL A 102 7.10 -10.03 3.50
C VAL A 102 6.26 -11.22 3.05
N SER A 103 5.12 -10.93 2.42
CA SER A 103 4.29 -11.95 1.78
C SER A 103 4.98 -12.50 0.53
N LYS A 104 4.69 -13.76 0.20
CA LYS A 104 5.16 -14.42 -1.02
C LYS A 104 4.14 -14.40 -2.17
N THR A 105 2.87 -14.12 -1.89
CA THR A 105 1.79 -14.17 -2.89
C THR A 105 0.99 -12.87 -2.93
N GLU A 106 0.53 -12.52 -4.14
CA GLU A 106 -0.31 -11.36 -4.42
C GLU A 106 -1.67 -11.45 -3.72
N GLU A 107 -2.28 -12.63 -3.72
CA GLU A 107 -3.51 -12.89 -2.99
C GLU A 107 -3.41 -12.52 -1.51
N ARG A 108 -2.35 -12.95 -0.82
CA ARG A 108 -2.14 -12.60 0.60
C ARG A 108 -1.94 -11.11 0.80
N VAL A 109 -1.29 -10.43 -0.14
CA VAL A 109 -1.19 -8.97 -0.13
C VAL A 109 -2.58 -8.35 -0.22
N HIS A 110 -3.41 -8.77 -1.17
CA HIS A 110 -4.77 -8.26 -1.32
C HIS A 110 -5.63 -8.50 -0.08
N VAL A 111 -5.61 -9.71 0.49
CA VAL A 111 -6.40 -10.00 1.70
C VAL A 111 -5.90 -9.14 2.86
N THR A 112 -4.59 -8.98 3.05
CA THR A 112 -4.06 -8.11 4.11
C THR A 112 -4.40 -6.64 3.90
N MET A 113 -4.38 -6.15 2.65
CA MET A 113 -4.76 -4.77 2.36
C MET A 113 -6.25 -4.54 2.62
N LYS A 114 -7.11 -5.48 2.22
CA LYS A 114 -8.55 -5.43 2.52
C LYS A 114 -8.81 -5.47 4.03
N LEU A 115 -8.14 -6.35 4.76
CA LEU A 115 -8.32 -6.47 6.21
C LEU A 115 -7.80 -5.22 6.94
N GLY A 116 -6.61 -4.73 6.58
CA GLY A 116 -6.04 -3.52 7.16
C GLY A 116 -6.85 -2.26 6.84
N GLY A 117 -7.34 -2.13 5.60
CA GLY A 117 -8.25 -1.06 5.21
C GLY A 117 -9.61 -1.17 5.90
N GLY A 118 -10.21 -2.35 5.95
CA GLY A 118 -11.48 -2.60 6.65
C GLY A 118 -11.43 -2.20 8.13
N ILE A 119 -10.36 -2.60 8.81
CA ILE A 119 -10.14 -2.30 10.23
C ILE A 119 -9.88 -0.79 10.45
N ALA A 120 -9.10 -0.14 9.58
CA ALA A 120 -8.72 1.27 9.73
C ALA A 120 -9.77 2.26 9.21
N GLU A 121 -10.61 1.89 8.25
CA GLU A 121 -11.44 2.82 7.47
C GLU A 121 -12.95 2.70 7.75
N TYR A 122 -13.46 1.50 8.07
CA TYR A 122 -14.90 1.18 8.05
C TYR A 122 -15.53 0.93 9.43
N GLU A 123 -15.01 1.53 10.50
CA GLU A 123 -15.42 1.15 11.87
C GLU A 123 -15.25 -0.36 12.11
N GLY A 124 -14.37 -1.03 11.35
CA GLY A 124 -14.21 -2.49 11.42
C GLY A 124 -13.81 -2.93 12.82
N TRP A 125 -13.17 -2.05 13.59
CA TRP A 125 -12.98 -2.24 15.03
C TRP A 125 -14.28 -2.34 15.81
N LYS A 126 -15.28 -1.47 15.58
CA LYS A 126 -16.59 -1.58 16.23
C LYS A 126 -17.28 -2.89 15.88
N PHE A 127 -17.32 -3.25 14.58
CA PHE A 127 -17.90 -4.52 14.14
C PHE A 127 -17.18 -5.72 14.78
N LEU A 128 -15.85 -5.73 14.81
CA LEU A 128 -15.09 -6.80 15.44
C LEU A 128 -15.31 -6.84 16.95
N THR A 129 -15.39 -5.68 17.61
CA THR A 129 -15.70 -5.60 19.04
C THR A 129 -17.10 -6.14 19.32
N GLU A 130 -18.11 -5.75 18.54
CA GLU A 130 -19.48 -6.27 18.66
C GLU A 130 -19.54 -7.78 18.50
N VAL A 131 -18.88 -8.32 17.46
CA VAL A 131 -18.84 -9.77 17.21
C VAL A 131 -18.12 -10.50 18.34
N VAL A 132 -16.95 -10.02 18.77
CA VAL A 132 -16.18 -10.66 19.85
C VAL A 132 -16.94 -10.59 21.17
N SER A 133 -17.55 -9.45 21.49
CA SER A 133 -18.41 -9.27 22.67
C SER A 133 -19.75 -10.01 22.60
N SER A 134 -20.13 -10.55 21.43
CA SER A 134 -21.30 -11.44 21.32
C SER A 134 -20.94 -12.92 21.50
N ILE A 135 -19.65 -13.26 21.41
CA ILE A 135 -19.14 -14.63 21.54
C ILE A 135 -18.71 -14.92 22.99
N PHE A 136 -18.25 -13.90 23.71
CA PHE A 136 -17.85 -13.95 25.12
C PHE A 136 -18.76 -13.08 25.97
#